data_AF-A0A2V9DWA1-F1
#
_entry.id   AF-A0A2V9DWA1-F1
#
_cell.length_a   1.000
_cell.length_b   1.000
_cell.length_c   1.000
_cell.angle_alpha   90.00
_cell.angle_beta   90.00
_cell.angle_gamma   90.00
#
_symmetry.space_group_name_H-M   'P 1'
#
loop_
_entity.id
_entity.type
_entity.pdbx_description
1 polymer ?
#
loop_
_entity_poly.entity_id
_entity_poly.type
_entity_poly.pdbx_seq_one_letter_code
_entity_poly.pdbx_strand_id
1 'polypeptide(L)'
;MSKSASDWPDWVTPTSATWISSGRTCASPCRRNSLLSRGAAGGPRCVPPRHPGPQPESHKYRSTFLTVKIVRQPKKIALIGAPTSAAALRAGHERAPAALRAAGLVERLQAVGYEVADVGDCAPQLYQPDDEHPRARNLPAILAALNELKPRVEHAVKSGALPLILGGDCIIALATIAGVRRYYHKVSLVWMDRDADLNVPATTPSGCVDGMAVSHIIGRGAPELVRFWTEPPLVREPDVALFGVDRLDAPEVELLAHSPLRRHMAADVQHQGPAVAAEAALERIHALSHEFVLHLDVDVISAEDFRATNYAASGGLRLEEVRQALDVFARQKNLAAVEMTVYNPELDADGSAARLLVDLLVSSLAGRLTAFASAESTPAAAAPVEVPLASKVASPAAAIAPAASESQAADPLAAAAATTPSTETTSANEASVSSAKAGRDSPPGPAGETSESVSSESQAEPESSGS
;
A
#
# COMPACT_ATOMS: atom_id res chain seq x y z
N MET A 1 -23.44 6.60 11.34
CA MET A 1 -23.49 5.64 12.48
C MET A 1 -22.48 4.54 12.18
N SER A 2 -21.44 4.40 12.99
CA SER A 2 -20.43 3.33 12.82
C SER A 2 -21.08 1.98 13.10
N LYS A 3 -21.13 1.07 12.12
CA LYS A 3 -21.52 -0.31 12.35
C LYS A 3 -20.40 -1.01 13.13
N SER A 4 -20.75 -1.65 14.24
CA SER A 4 -19.83 -2.47 15.02
C SER A 4 -19.57 -3.80 14.28
N ALA A 5 -18.50 -4.51 14.64
CA ALA A 5 -18.20 -5.82 14.04
C ALA A 5 -19.36 -6.82 14.18
N SER A 6 -20.23 -6.67 15.19
CA SER A 6 -21.43 -7.50 15.39
C SER A 6 -22.58 -7.20 14.42
N ASP A 7 -22.52 -6.10 13.66
CA ASP A 7 -23.55 -5.70 12.70
C ASP A 7 -23.24 -6.20 11.27
N TRP A 8 -22.17 -6.98 11.10
CA TRP A 8 -21.77 -7.50 9.79
C TRP A 8 -22.49 -8.83 9.53
N PRO A 9 -22.82 -9.16 8.26
CA PRO A 9 -23.50 -10.41 7.93
C PRO A 9 -22.80 -11.63 8.54
N ASP A 10 -23.57 -12.66 8.89
CA ASP A 10 -23.12 -13.89 9.59
C ASP A 10 -21.95 -14.64 8.94
N TRP A 11 -21.66 -14.38 7.67
CA TRP A 11 -20.50 -14.95 6.99
C TRP A 11 -19.25 -14.09 7.11
N VAL A 12 -19.41 -12.79 7.38
CA VAL A 12 -18.30 -11.90 7.73
C VAL A 12 -18.00 -12.05 9.22
N THR A 13 -19.01 -12.05 10.10
CA THR A 13 -18.87 -12.35 11.54
C THR A 13 -18.66 -13.85 11.77
N PRO A 14 -17.56 -14.30 12.39
CA PRO A 14 -17.52 -15.69 12.83
C PRO A 14 -18.57 -15.87 13.93
N THR A 15 -19.52 -16.78 13.71
CA THR A 15 -20.35 -17.33 14.80
C THR A 15 -19.42 -17.71 15.94
N SER A 16 -19.77 -17.29 17.15
CA SER A 16 -19.01 -17.57 18.37
C SER A 16 -18.50 -19.00 18.36
N ALA A 17 -17.17 -19.17 18.31
CA ALA A 17 -16.58 -20.47 18.54
C ALA A 17 -17.13 -20.97 19.88
N THR A 18 -17.88 -22.06 19.84
CA THR A 18 -18.37 -22.73 21.04
C THR A 18 -17.13 -23.26 21.76
N TRP A 19 -16.76 -22.57 22.83
CA TRP A 19 -15.65 -22.96 23.69
C TRP A 19 -16.02 -24.27 24.38
N ILE A 20 -15.53 -25.40 23.86
CA ILE A 20 -15.49 -26.63 24.64
C ILE A 20 -14.33 -26.47 25.63
N SER A 21 -14.61 -25.83 26.76
CA SER A 21 -13.74 -25.91 27.92
C SER A 21 -13.86 -27.33 28.49
N SER A 22 -12.82 -28.14 28.34
CA SER A 22 -12.69 -29.34 29.16
C SER A 22 -12.30 -28.87 30.56
N GLY A 23 -13.30 -28.85 31.44
CA GLY A 23 -13.18 -28.40 32.81
C GLY A 23 -12.08 -29.16 33.57
N ARG A 24 -11.25 -28.41 34.26
CA ARG A 24 -10.70 -28.80 35.56
C ARG A 24 -10.72 -27.58 36.47
N THR A 25 -11.76 -27.51 37.27
CA THR A 25 -11.88 -26.61 38.42
C THR A 25 -10.79 -26.97 39.43
N CYS A 26 -9.97 -25.98 39.82
CA CYS A 26 -9.23 -26.05 41.07
C CYS A 26 -9.74 -24.92 41.95
N ALA A 27 -10.65 -25.26 42.85
CA ALA A 27 -11.14 -24.37 43.89
C ALA A 27 -10.20 -24.47 45.10
N SER A 28 -9.71 -23.32 45.59
CA SER A 28 -9.56 -23.05 47.03
C SER A 28 -9.27 -21.56 47.29
N PRO A 29 -9.89 -20.94 48.31
CA PRO A 29 -9.88 -19.49 48.50
C PRO A 29 -8.78 -19.00 49.45
N CYS A 30 -8.13 -17.88 49.12
CA CYS A 30 -7.27 -17.15 50.05
C CYS A 30 -8.12 -16.36 51.06
N ARG A 31 -8.07 -16.75 52.34
CA ARG A 31 -8.58 -15.97 53.48
C ARG A 31 -7.56 -14.92 53.92
N ARG A 32 -8.07 -13.74 54.28
CA ARG A 32 -7.39 -12.66 55.02
C ARG A 32 -7.19 -13.01 56.50
N ASN A 33 -6.07 -12.57 57.08
CA ASN A 33 -5.92 -11.78 58.33
C ASN A 33 -4.48 -11.91 58.85
N SER A 34 -3.69 -10.83 58.90
CA SER A 34 -3.54 -9.84 59.98
C SER A 34 -2.80 -10.35 61.24
N LEU A 35 -1.66 -9.70 61.56
CA LEU A 35 -1.23 -9.19 62.88
C LEU A 35 0.29 -9.29 63.12
N LEU A 36 0.90 -8.11 63.29
CA LEU A 36 1.83 -7.68 64.36
C LEU A 36 3.01 -8.57 64.79
N SER A 37 4.24 -8.04 64.64
CA SER A 37 5.07 -7.43 65.72
C SER A 37 6.58 -7.77 65.71
N ARG A 38 7.38 -6.68 65.76
CA ARG A 38 8.65 -6.41 66.47
C ARG A 38 9.71 -7.52 66.70
N GLY A 39 10.98 -7.17 66.43
CA GLY A 39 12.06 -7.32 67.43
C GLY A 39 13.36 -8.04 67.04
N ALA A 40 14.38 -7.24 66.71
CA ALA A 40 15.83 -7.34 66.94
C ALA A 40 16.61 -8.68 67.17
N ALA A 41 17.70 -8.79 66.39
CA ALA A 41 19.09 -9.13 66.74
C ALA A 41 19.56 -10.58 67.06
N GLY A 42 20.53 -11.04 66.25
CA GLY A 42 21.77 -11.69 66.73
C GLY A 42 21.93 -13.22 66.54
N GLY A 43 22.95 -13.64 65.79
CA GLY A 43 23.60 -14.95 66.01
C GLY A 43 23.85 -15.82 64.76
N PRO A 44 24.95 -16.60 64.70
CA PRO A 44 25.65 -16.93 63.46
C PRO A 44 25.21 -18.23 62.76
N ARG A 45 25.60 -18.28 61.48
CA ARG A 45 25.46 -19.36 60.50
C ARG A 45 25.71 -20.77 61.07
N CYS A 46 24.72 -21.64 60.88
CA CYS A 46 24.94 -23.07 60.67
C CYS A 46 24.54 -23.40 59.22
N VAL A 47 25.48 -23.97 58.46
CA VAL A 47 25.27 -24.49 57.10
C VAL A 47 24.90 -25.97 57.22
N PRO A 48 23.70 -26.39 56.77
CA PRO A 48 23.42 -27.79 56.48
C PRO A 48 23.59 -28.09 54.98
N PRO A 49 23.75 -29.36 54.61
CA PRO A 49 24.44 -29.78 53.40
C PRO A 49 23.65 -29.54 52.11
N ARG A 50 24.41 -29.38 51.00
CA ARG A 50 23.89 -29.27 49.63
C ARG A 50 23.06 -30.50 49.27
N HIS A 51 21.74 -30.33 49.22
CA HIS A 51 20.88 -31.18 48.39
C HIS A 51 20.86 -30.60 46.97
N PRO A 52 20.98 -31.42 45.91
CA PRO A 52 20.76 -30.95 44.55
C PRO A 52 19.27 -30.57 44.44
N GLY A 53 19.00 -29.27 44.40
CA GLY A 53 17.67 -28.76 44.10
C GLY A 53 17.22 -29.25 42.72
N PRO A 54 15.91 -29.44 42.51
CA PRO A 54 15.38 -29.85 41.21
C PRO A 54 15.81 -28.82 40.15
N GLN A 55 16.38 -29.32 39.05
CA GLN A 55 16.71 -28.54 37.86
C GLN A 55 15.47 -27.74 37.44
N PRO A 56 15.60 -26.46 37.04
CA PRO A 56 14.47 -25.73 36.50
C PRO A 56 14.02 -26.44 35.22
N GLU A 57 12.86 -27.08 35.26
CA GLU A 57 12.23 -27.61 34.07
C GLU A 57 12.09 -26.45 33.08
N SER A 58 12.82 -26.54 31.97
CA SER A 58 12.65 -25.67 30.84
C SER A 58 11.24 -25.87 30.30
N HIS A 59 10.28 -25.06 30.76
CA HIS A 59 8.98 -24.97 30.13
C HIS A 59 9.19 -24.40 28.72
N LYS A 60 9.39 -25.31 27.76
CA LYS A 60 9.28 -24.99 26.34
C LYS A 60 7.84 -24.55 26.12
N TYR A 61 7.63 -23.24 26.12
CA TYR A 61 6.42 -22.62 25.58
C TYR A 61 6.39 -23.00 24.10
N ARG A 62 5.78 -24.14 23.77
CA ARG A 62 5.37 -24.44 22.41
C ARG A 62 4.26 -23.45 22.09
N SER A 63 4.63 -22.30 21.54
CA SER A 63 3.70 -21.47 20.77
C SER A 63 3.10 -22.38 19.72
N THR A 64 1.87 -22.81 19.98
CA THR A 64 1.11 -23.61 19.03
C THR A 64 0.59 -22.61 18.02
N PHE A 65 1.32 -22.40 16.93
CA PHE A 65 0.83 -21.61 15.81
C PHE A 65 -0.37 -22.35 15.24
N LEU A 66 -1.57 -21.87 15.57
CA LEU A 66 -2.79 -22.30 14.89
C LEU A 66 -2.76 -21.67 13.49
N THR A 67 -2.41 -22.47 12.49
CA THR A 67 -2.51 -22.07 11.08
C THR A 67 -3.98 -21.89 10.74
N VAL A 68 -4.44 -20.64 10.64
CA VAL A 68 -5.78 -20.33 10.13
C VAL A 68 -5.75 -20.47 8.61
N LYS A 69 -6.36 -21.52 8.08
CA LYS A 69 -6.56 -21.66 6.63
C LYS A 69 -7.72 -20.76 6.20
N ILE A 70 -7.42 -19.68 5.48
CA ILE A 70 -8.44 -18.83 4.87
C ILE A 70 -8.96 -19.51 3.60
N VAL A 71 -10.28 -19.77 3.56
CA VAL A 71 -10.95 -20.25 2.35
C VAL A 71 -11.51 -19.04 1.61
N ARG A 72 -10.88 -18.67 0.49
CA ARG A 72 -11.31 -17.54 -0.34
C ARG A 72 -12.73 -17.74 -0.83
N GLN A 73 -13.53 -16.68 -0.79
CA GLN A 73 -14.90 -16.61 -1.26
C GLN A 73 -14.93 -15.67 -2.48
N PRO A 74 -14.69 -16.18 -3.71
CA PRO A 74 -14.42 -15.35 -4.88
C PRO A 74 -15.58 -14.40 -5.27
N LYS A 75 -16.82 -14.73 -4.85
CA LYS A 75 -18.02 -13.92 -5.09
C LYS A 75 -18.34 -12.93 -3.98
N LYS A 76 -17.55 -12.88 -2.90
CA LYS A 76 -17.86 -12.05 -1.74
C LYS A 76 -16.94 -10.84 -1.65
N ILE A 77 -17.54 -9.67 -1.47
CA ILE A 77 -16.84 -8.41 -1.22
C ILE A 77 -17.24 -7.91 0.17
N ALA A 78 -16.24 -7.49 0.96
CA ALA A 78 -16.46 -6.68 2.14
C ALA A 78 -16.09 -5.23 1.80
N LEU A 79 -17.10 -4.36 1.69
CA LEU A 79 -16.93 -2.95 1.35
C LEU A 79 -16.73 -2.13 2.64
N ILE A 80 -15.57 -1.48 2.77
CA ILE A 80 -15.17 -0.71 3.95
C ILE A 80 -14.90 0.73 3.52
N GLY A 81 -15.47 1.72 4.21
CA GLY A 81 -15.06 3.12 4.01
C GLY A 81 -14.03 3.56 5.04
N ALA A 82 -13.01 4.29 4.58
CA ALA A 82 -11.97 4.91 5.40
C ALA A 82 -11.96 6.44 5.11
N PRO A 83 -12.93 7.20 5.65
CA PRO A 83 -13.09 8.62 5.36
C PRO A 83 -12.04 9.47 6.09
N THR A 84 -10.84 9.58 5.53
CA THR A 84 -9.75 10.40 6.11
C THR A 84 -9.22 11.43 5.11
N SER A 85 -8.92 12.62 5.62
CA SER A 85 -8.06 13.62 4.97
C SER A 85 -6.88 14.04 5.86
N ALA A 86 -6.68 13.35 6.99
CA ALA A 86 -5.69 13.72 7.99
C ALA A 86 -4.26 13.74 7.43
N ALA A 87 -3.91 12.84 6.51
CA ALA A 87 -2.56 12.77 5.96
C ALA A 87 -2.30 13.72 4.78
N ALA A 88 -3.37 14.15 4.12
CA ALA A 88 -3.32 15.18 3.11
C ALA A 88 -3.14 16.59 3.70
N LEU A 89 -3.02 17.57 2.81
CA LEU A 89 -2.95 19.00 3.17
C LEU A 89 -4.27 19.73 2.94
N ARG A 90 -5.32 19.01 2.52
CA ARG A 90 -6.64 19.55 2.18
C ARG A 90 -7.70 18.51 2.47
N ALA A 91 -8.87 18.98 2.92
CA ALA A 91 -10.06 18.17 3.06
C ALA A 91 -10.72 17.88 1.68
N GLY A 92 -11.81 17.12 1.72
CA GLY A 92 -12.70 16.82 0.60
C GLY A 92 -12.78 15.33 0.31
N HIS A 93 -11.63 14.66 0.14
CA HIS A 93 -11.61 13.23 -0.20
C HIS A 93 -12.07 12.31 0.95
N GLU A 94 -12.19 12.79 2.20
CA GLU A 94 -12.85 12.01 3.25
C GLU A 94 -14.32 11.70 2.92
N ARG A 95 -14.92 12.44 1.97
CA ARG A 95 -16.30 12.25 1.52
C ARG A 95 -16.43 11.21 0.41
N ALA A 96 -15.32 10.73 -0.15
CA ALA A 96 -15.30 9.75 -1.23
C ALA A 96 -16.14 8.49 -0.92
N PRO A 97 -16.06 7.88 0.28
CA PRO A 97 -16.82 6.67 0.57
C PRO A 97 -18.33 6.86 0.46
N ALA A 98 -18.84 8.02 0.89
CA ALA A 98 -20.27 8.33 0.80
C ALA A 98 -20.69 8.61 -0.64
N ALA A 99 -19.89 9.40 -1.37
CA ALA A 99 -20.18 9.76 -2.76
C ALA A 99 -20.17 8.54 -3.70
N LEU A 100 -19.21 7.63 -3.56
CA LEU A 100 -19.12 6.41 -4.37
C LEU A 100 -20.27 5.43 -4.09
N ARG A 101 -20.72 5.33 -2.82
CA ARG A 101 -21.95 4.61 -2.49
C ARG A 101 -23.17 5.26 -3.12
N ALA A 102 -23.31 6.57 -3.02
CA ALA A 102 -24.41 7.32 -3.63
C ALA A 102 -24.43 7.19 -5.17
N ALA A 103 -23.28 6.97 -5.81
CA ALA A 103 -23.15 6.67 -7.23
C ALA A 103 -23.54 5.21 -7.60
N GLY A 104 -24.01 4.41 -6.65
CA GLY A 104 -24.58 3.09 -6.88
C GLY A 104 -23.56 1.95 -6.86
N LEU A 105 -22.40 2.12 -6.21
CA LEU A 105 -21.35 1.09 -6.21
C LEU A 105 -21.84 -0.27 -5.71
N VAL A 106 -22.60 -0.29 -4.61
CA VAL A 106 -23.07 -1.54 -3.97
C VAL A 106 -24.02 -2.28 -4.90
N GLU A 107 -25.05 -1.58 -5.40
CA GLU A 107 -26.08 -2.13 -6.27
C GLU A 107 -25.48 -2.66 -7.56
N ARG A 108 -24.49 -1.97 -8.11
CA ARG A 108 -23.84 -2.35 -9.36
C ARG A 108 -22.90 -3.54 -9.21
N LEU A 109 -22.17 -3.63 -8.10
CA LEU A 109 -21.39 -4.83 -7.77
C LEU A 109 -22.30 -6.05 -7.58
N GLN A 110 -23.45 -5.86 -6.92
CA GLN A 110 -24.46 -6.91 -6.78
C GLN A 110 -25.06 -7.33 -8.14
N ALA A 111 -25.35 -6.36 -9.01
CA ALA A 111 -25.89 -6.62 -10.34
C ALA A 111 -24.96 -7.47 -11.23
N VAL A 112 -23.64 -7.35 -11.07
CA VAL A 112 -22.66 -8.19 -11.79
C VAL A 112 -22.39 -9.54 -11.10
N GLY A 113 -23.02 -9.81 -9.96
CA GLY A 113 -23.03 -11.13 -9.32
C GLY A 113 -22.20 -11.26 -8.04
N TYR A 114 -21.73 -10.16 -7.44
CA TYR A 114 -21.10 -10.19 -6.12
C TYR A 114 -22.12 -10.21 -4.98
N GLU A 115 -21.83 -10.96 -3.93
CA GLU A 115 -22.41 -10.76 -2.60
C GLU A 115 -21.61 -9.68 -1.87
N VAL A 116 -22.18 -8.47 -1.77
CA VAL A 116 -21.51 -7.33 -1.14
C VAL A 116 -22.01 -7.16 0.29
N ALA A 117 -21.09 -7.27 1.25
CA ALA A 117 -21.30 -6.83 2.62
C ALA A 117 -20.73 -5.41 2.80
N ASP A 118 -21.61 -4.41 2.82
CA ASP A 118 -21.22 -3.04 3.19
C ASP A 118 -21.16 -2.87 4.71
N VAL A 119 -19.93 -2.82 5.21
CA VAL A 119 -19.64 -2.74 6.65
C VAL A 119 -19.54 -1.30 7.15
N GLY A 120 -19.88 -0.33 6.31
CA GLY A 120 -19.90 1.09 6.65
C GLY A 120 -18.51 1.70 6.79
N ASP A 121 -18.47 2.87 7.43
CA ASP A 121 -17.28 3.73 7.46
C ASP A 121 -16.57 3.70 8.81
N CYS A 122 -15.26 3.86 8.80
CA CYS A 122 -14.48 4.25 9.97
C CYS A 122 -14.89 5.65 10.45
N ALA A 123 -14.55 5.99 11.70
CA ALA A 123 -14.73 7.35 12.19
C ALA A 123 -13.88 8.31 11.35
N PRO A 124 -14.47 9.39 10.80
CA PRO A 124 -13.73 10.31 9.98
C PRO A 124 -12.57 10.97 10.72
N GLN A 125 -11.42 11.05 10.07
CA GLN A 125 -10.24 11.78 10.56
C GLN A 125 -9.92 12.89 9.55
N LEU A 126 -10.11 14.14 9.96
CA LEU A 126 -10.03 15.27 9.05
C LEU A 126 -8.66 15.94 9.11
N TYR A 127 -8.22 16.49 7.97
CA TYR A 127 -7.11 17.42 7.95
C TYR A 127 -7.29 18.53 8.98
N GLN A 128 -6.24 18.81 9.74
CA GLN A 128 -6.11 20.01 10.57
C GLN A 128 -4.80 20.73 10.20
N PRO A 129 -4.76 22.07 10.24
CA PRO A 129 -3.50 22.80 10.24
C PRO A 129 -2.62 22.37 11.42
N ASP A 130 -1.35 22.06 11.14
CA ASP A 130 -0.41 21.53 12.13
C ASP A 130 0.98 22.12 11.90
N ASP A 131 1.18 23.36 12.35
CA ASP A 131 2.45 24.07 12.20
C ASP A 131 3.48 23.67 13.24
N GLU A 132 3.07 22.92 14.28
CA GLU A 132 3.97 22.35 15.28
C GLU A 132 4.76 21.16 14.72
N HIS A 133 4.18 20.42 13.76
CA HIS A 133 4.82 19.26 13.12
C HIS A 133 4.97 19.43 11.59
N PRO A 134 5.72 20.44 11.12
CA PRO A 134 5.71 20.86 9.72
C PRO A 134 6.33 19.84 8.74
N ARG A 135 6.95 18.77 9.25
CA ARG A 135 7.58 17.70 8.45
C ARG A 135 6.79 16.38 8.45
N ALA A 136 5.81 16.24 9.34
CA ALA A 136 4.95 15.07 9.45
C ALA A 136 3.66 15.48 10.16
N ARG A 137 2.74 16.09 9.41
CA ARG A 137 1.54 16.71 9.96
C ARG A 137 0.50 15.66 10.39
N ASN A 138 -0.28 15.97 11.42
CA ASN A 138 -1.47 15.21 11.85
C ASN A 138 -1.24 13.74 12.23
N LEU A 139 -0.02 13.34 12.58
CA LEU A 139 0.31 11.95 12.94
C LEU A 139 -0.68 11.29 13.92
N PRO A 140 -1.17 11.95 14.99
CA PRO A 140 -2.15 11.35 15.89
C PRO A 140 -3.48 10.98 15.21
N ALA A 141 -4.00 11.85 14.33
CA ALA A 141 -5.25 11.61 13.60
C ALA A 141 -5.06 10.50 12.54
N ILE A 142 -3.91 10.49 11.87
CA ILE A 142 -3.53 9.42 10.93
C ILE A 142 -3.50 8.08 11.67
N LEU A 143 -2.81 7.99 12.81
CA LEU A 143 -2.75 6.77 13.61
C LEU A 143 -4.14 6.34 14.10
N ALA A 144 -5.03 7.26 14.42
CA ALA A 144 -6.41 6.94 14.79
C ALA A 144 -7.16 6.26 13.62
N ALA A 145 -7.06 6.81 12.40
CA ALA A 145 -7.65 6.21 11.19
C ALA A 145 -7.10 4.80 10.94
N LEU A 146 -5.78 4.63 11.01
CA LEU A 146 -5.11 3.36 10.76
C LEU A 146 -5.50 2.28 11.80
N ASN A 147 -5.54 2.66 13.08
CA ASN A 147 -5.91 1.74 14.16
C ASN A 147 -7.36 1.28 14.07
N GLU A 148 -8.26 2.11 13.53
CA GLU A 148 -9.65 1.71 13.30
C GLU A 148 -9.83 0.86 12.05
N LEU A 149 -9.15 1.19 10.94
CA LEU A 149 -9.29 0.49 9.67
C LEU A 149 -8.70 -0.93 9.73
N LYS A 150 -7.50 -1.08 10.31
CA LYS A 150 -6.77 -2.35 10.36
C LYS A 150 -7.62 -3.55 10.82
N PRO A 151 -8.29 -3.54 11.99
CA PRO A 151 -9.08 -4.68 12.45
C PRO A 151 -10.27 -5.00 11.54
N ARG A 152 -10.82 -4.01 10.82
CA ARG A 152 -11.90 -4.24 9.84
C ARG A 152 -11.37 -5.00 8.62
N VAL A 153 -10.19 -4.63 8.13
CA VAL A 153 -9.52 -5.35 7.05
C VAL A 153 -9.12 -6.76 7.50
N GLU A 154 -8.57 -6.92 8.71
CA GLU A 154 -8.27 -8.25 9.27
C GLU A 154 -9.51 -9.16 9.26
N HIS A 155 -10.66 -8.62 9.68
CA HIS A 155 -11.90 -9.38 9.75
C HIS A 155 -12.45 -9.72 8.37
N ALA A 156 -12.43 -8.77 7.43
CA ALA A 156 -12.80 -9.01 6.04
C ALA A 156 -11.94 -10.12 5.42
N VAL A 157 -10.61 -10.06 5.57
CA VAL A 157 -9.68 -11.08 5.09
C VAL A 157 -9.96 -12.44 5.74
N LYS A 158 -10.21 -12.46 7.06
CA LYS A 158 -10.52 -13.69 7.80
C LYS A 158 -11.76 -14.40 7.27
N SER A 159 -12.77 -13.65 6.84
CA SER A 159 -14.01 -14.20 6.25
C SER A 159 -13.81 -14.85 4.87
N GLY A 160 -12.65 -14.61 4.24
CA GLY A 160 -12.34 -15.07 2.88
C GLY A 160 -12.88 -14.18 1.77
N ALA A 161 -13.66 -13.13 2.08
CA ALA A 161 -14.06 -12.12 1.10
C ALA A 161 -12.89 -11.25 0.63
N LEU A 162 -13.08 -10.59 -0.51
CA LEU A 162 -12.20 -9.54 -0.98
C LEU A 162 -12.53 -8.23 -0.23
N PRO A 163 -11.61 -7.67 0.56
CA PRO A 163 -11.75 -6.31 1.07
C PRO A 163 -11.66 -5.33 -0.11
N LEU A 164 -12.69 -4.49 -0.26
CA LEU A 164 -12.71 -3.32 -1.12
C LEU A 164 -12.81 -2.08 -0.23
N ILE A 165 -11.73 -1.30 -0.17
CA ILE A 165 -11.64 -0.13 0.69
C ILE A 165 -11.87 1.14 -0.14
N LEU A 166 -12.85 1.95 0.28
CA LEU A 166 -13.04 3.30 -0.25
C LEU A 166 -12.31 4.25 0.67
N GLY A 167 -11.18 4.77 0.21
CA GLY A 167 -10.31 5.64 0.99
C GLY A 167 -10.51 7.13 0.71
N GLY A 168 -9.93 7.95 1.57
CA GLY A 168 -9.62 9.35 1.27
C GLY A 168 -8.12 9.47 0.98
N ASP A 169 -7.30 9.54 2.02
CA ASP A 169 -5.83 9.54 1.93
C ASP A 169 -5.23 8.20 1.46
N CYS A 170 -4.06 8.23 0.81
CA CYS A 170 -3.24 7.07 0.42
C CYS A 170 -2.56 6.35 1.60
N ILE A 171 -2.31 7.05 2.71
CA ILE A 171 -1.66 6.47 3.90
C ILE A 171 -2.43 5.27 4.49
N ILE A 172 -3.73 5.13 4.20
CA ILE A 172 -4.56 4.03 4.70
C ILE A 172 -4.03 2.65 4.27
N ALA A 173 -3.22 2.60 3.21
CA ALA A 173 -2.53 1.41 2.73
C ALA A 173 -1.77 0.68 3.83
N LEU A 174 -1.21 1.41 4.82
CA LEU A 174 -0.53 0.80 5.97
C LEU A 174 -1.47 -0.13 6.74
N ALA A 175 -2.70 0.31 6.99
CA ALA A 175 -3.71 -0.47 7.71
C ALA A 175 -4.26 -1.60 6.85
N THR A 176 -4.47 -1.37 5.56
CA THR A 176 -4.88 -2.41 4.60
C THR A 176 -3.87 -3.54 4.54
N ILE A 177 -2.59 -3.23 4.31
CA ILE A 177 -1.51 -4.21 4.24
C ILE A 177 -1.32 -4.91 5.59
N ALA A 178 -1.33 -4.16 6.71
CA ALA A 178 -1.23 -4.75 8.04
C ALA A 178 -2.37 -5.76 8.32
N GLY A 179 -3.59 -5.43 7.91
CA GLY A 179 -4.73 -6.31 8.07
C GLY A 179 -4.64 -7.58 7.23
N VAL A 180 -4.15 -7.47 5.99
CA VAL A 180 -3.84 -8.62 5.13
C VAL A 180 -2.71 -9.47 5.71
N ARG A 181 -1.64 -8.83 6.21
CA ARG A 181 -0.47 -9.50 6.79
C ARG A 181 -0.77 -10.27 8.07
N ARG A 182 -1.93 -10.05 8.70
CA ARG A 182 -2.39 -10.86 9.82
C ARG A 182 -2.56 -12.34 9.43
N TYR A 183 -2.91 -12.63 8.18
CA TYR A 183 -3.17 -13.99 7.70
C TYR A 183 -2.24 -14.43 6.56
N TYR A 184 -1.62 -13.49 5.85
CA TYR A 184 -0.68 -13.76 4.76
C TYR A 184 0.72 -13.25 5.09
N HIS A 185 1.69 -14.15 5.21
CA HIS A 185 3.05 -13.77 5.62
C HIS A 185 3.84 -13.04 4.51
N LYS A 186 3.58 -13.40 3.25
CA LYS A 186 4.22 -12.79 2.07
C LYS A 186 3.15 -12.00 1.34
N VAL A 187 3.29 -10.68 1.38
CA VAL A 187 2.37 -9.75 0.71
C VAL A 187 3.19 -8.81 -0.15
N SER A 188 2.83 -8.73 -1.42
CA SER A 188 3.37 -7.76 -2.37
C SER A 188 2.42 -6.56 -2.50
N LEU A 189 2.91 -5.46 -3.07
CA LEU A 189 2.14 -4.24 -3.27
C LEU A 189 2.23 -3.78 -4.72
N VAL A 190 1.09 -3.53 -5.34
CA VAL A 190 0.99 -2.71 -6.54
C VAL A 190 0.50 -1.34 -6.09
N TRP A 191 1.36 -0.33 -6.24
CA TRP A 191 1.10 1.08 -5.97
C TRP A 191 0.79 1.76 -7.30
N MET A 192 -0.48 1.81 -7.68
CA MET A 192 -0.91 2.48 -8.90
C MET A 192 -1.23 3.94 -8.59
N ASP A 193 -0.32 4.81 -8.99
CA ASP A 193 -0.28 6.20 -8.55
C ASP A 193 0.59 7.02 -9.53
N ARG A 194 0.28 8.31 -9.68
CA ARG A 194 1.10 9.26 -10.41
C ARG A 194 2.38 9.62 -9.65
N ASP A 195 2.33 9.60 -8.33
CA ASP A 195 3.44 9.84 -7.43
C ASP A 195 4.04 8.54 -6.93
N ALA A 196 5.27 8.61 -6.41
CA ALA A 196 5.93 7.46 -5.81
C ALA A 196 5.69 7.34 -4.30
N ASP A 197 5.28 8.43 -3.65
CA ASP A 197 5.07 8.53 -2.21
C ASP A 197 6.25 8.05 -1.36
N LEU A 198 7.45 8.41 -1.80
CA LEU A 198 8.74 8.02 -1.23
C LEU A 198 9.39 9.11 -0.40
N ASN A 199 8.77 10.27 -0.25
CA ASN A 199 9.27 11.26 0.69
C ASN A 199 9.33 10.70 2.14
N VAL A 200 10.22 11.28 2.93
CA VAL A 200 10.30 11.04 4.37
C VAL A 200 10.31 12.38 5.10
N PRO A 201 10.05 12.44 6.42
CA PRO A 201 10.06 13.71 7.16
C PRO A 201 11.37 14.50 7.01
N ALA A 202 12.50 13.82 6.78
CA ALA A 202 13.80 14.45 6.55
C ALA A 202 13.93 15.15 5.19
N THR A 203 13.22 14.70 4.15
CA THR A 203 13.38 15.17 2.76
C THR A 203 12.17 15.90 2.20
N THR A 204 11.00 15.72 2.82
CA THR A 204 9.73 16.26 2.30
C THR A 204 9.78 17.78 2.07
N PRO A 205 9.28 18.28 0.93
CA PRO A 205 9.14 19.71 0.70
C PRO A 205 7.91 20.30 1.41
N SER A 206 6.91 19.48 1.77
CA SER A 206 5.58 19.95 2.19
C SER A 206 5.17 19.54 3.60
N GLY A 207 5.73 18.44 4.13
CA GLY A 207 5.26 17.81 5.36
C GLY A 207 3.98 17.01 5.22
N CYS A 208 3.45 16.87 3.99
CA CYS A 208 2.33 15.99 3.67
C CYS A 208 2.74 14.55 3.94
N VAL A 209 2.03 13.88 4.84
CA VAL A 209 2.33 12.48 5.17
C VAL A 209 1.83 11.53 4.10
N ASP A 210 0.82 11.95 3.33
CA ASP A 210 0.26 11.14 2.24
C ASP A 210 1.33 10.80 1.20
N GLY A 211 2.12 11.82 0.79
CA GLY A 211 3.27 11.68 -0.11
C GLY A 211 4.47 10.89 0.45
N MET A 212 4.28 10.18 1.57
CA MET A 212 5.29 9.34 2.23
C MET A 212 4.80 7.91 2.42
N ALA A 213 3.61 7.55 1.94
CA ALA A 213 2.97 6.27 2.25
C ALA A 213 3.84 5.06 1.91
N VAL A 214 4.41 5.00 0.70
CA VAL A 214 5.32 3.91 0.30
C VAL A 214 6.57 3.90 1.17
N SER A 215 7.14 5.07 1.47
CA SER A 215 8.30 5.20 2.36
C SER A 215 8.05 4.62 3.75
N HIS A 216 6.85 4.80 4.31
CA HIS A 216 6.47 4.18 5.58
C HIS A 216 6.26 2.67 5.46
N ILE A 217 5.65 2.21 4.35
CA ILE A 217 5.45 0.78 4.07
C ILE A 217 6.78 0.04 3.99
N ILE A 218 7.81 0.64 3.40
CA ILE A 218 9.17 0.06 3.29
C ILE A 218 10.05 0.37 4.53
N GLY A 219 9.50 1.00 5.57
CA GLY A 219 10.14 1.14 6.88
C GLY A 219 11.08 2.35 7.05
N ARG A 220 10.90 3.42 6.27
CA ARG A 220 11.84 4.58 6.22
C ARG A 220 11.28 5.92 6.71
N GLY A 221 9.97 5.99 6.99
CA GLY A 221 9.29 7.23 7.37
C GLY A 221 9.32 7.57 8.87
N ALA A 222 8.32 8.33 9.32
CA ALA A 222 8.12 8.69 10.72
C ALA A 222 8.08 7.43 11.62
N PRO A 223 8.86 7.39 12.72
CA PRO A 223 8.95 6.21 13.59
C PRO A 223 7.60 5.70 14.09
N GLU A 224 6.65 6.58 14.34
CA GLU A 224 5.31 6.28 14.82
C GLU A 224 4.52 5.44 13.80
N LEU A 225 4.62 5.79 12.51
CA LEU A 225 3.96 5.08 11.42
C LEU A 225 4.74 3.84 10.99
N VAL A 226 6.07 3.87 11.01
CA VAL A 226 6.88 2.66 10.76
C VAL A 226 6.62 1.60 11.84
N ARG A 227 6.43 2.01 13.10
CA ARG A 227 6.13 1.12 14.23
C ARG A 227 4.64 0.81 14.40
N PHE A 228 3.76 1.34 13.53
CA PHE A 228 2.35 0.95 13.48
C PHE A 228 2.19 -0.58 13.35
N TRP A 229 3.16 -1.22 12.69
CA TRP A 229 3.28 -2.66 12.61
C TRP A 229 4.48 -3.19 13.41
N THR A 230 4.34 -4.41 13.93
CA THR A 230 5.33 -5.02 14.84
C THR A 230 6.63 -5.41 14.15
N GLU A 231 6.59 -5.70 12.86
CA GLU A 231 7.73 -6.20 12.07
C GLU A 231 7.91 -5.37 10.79
N PRO A 232 8.49 -4.15 10.88
CA PRO A 232 8.85 -3.38 9.69
C PRO A 232 10.00 -4.08 8.92
N PRO A 233 10.05 -3.95 7.59
CA PRO A 233 9.08 -3.23 6.76
C PRO A 233 7.74 -3.96 6.63
N LEU A 234 6.67 -3.21 6.32
CA LEU A 234 5.36 -3.78 6.00
C LEU A 234 5.44 -4.60 4.70
N VAL A 235 6.10 -4.06 3.67
CA VAL A 235 6.41 -4.78 2.43
C VAL A 235 7.87 -4.52 2.09
N ARG A 236 8.59 -5.54 1.64
CA ARG A 236 10.00 -5.37 1.24
C ARG A 236 10.04 -4.63 -0.10
N GLU A 237 11.01 -3.75 -0.29
CA GLU A 237 11.17 -2.98 -1.54
C GLU A 237 11.10 -3.83 -2.83
N PRO A 238 11.72 -5.03 -2.93
CA PRO A 238 11.62 -5.84 -4.15
C PRO A 238 10.21 -6.39 -4.45
N ASP A 239 9.31 -6.37 -3.47
CA ASP A 239 7.92 -6.85 -3.58
C ASP A 239 6.92 -5.70 -3.77
N VAL A 240 7.40 -4.48 -4.05
CA VAL A 240 6.57 -3.31 -4.39
C VAL A 240 6.79 -2.93 -5.86
N ALA A 241 5.69 -2.73 -6.58
CA ALA A 241 5.66 -2.16 -7.93
C ALA A 241 4.99 -0.79 -7.89
N LEU A 242 5.75 0.26 -8.19
CA LEU A 242 5.22 1.57 -8.50
C LEU A 242 4.75 1.57 -9.95
N PHE A 243 3.51 1.94 -10.20
CA PHE A 243 2.85 1.78 -11.50
C PHE A 243 2.09 3.03 -11.92
N GLY A 244 2.48 3.62 -13.05
CA GLY A 244 1.89 4.87 -13.54
C GLY A 244 2.61 6.13 -13.06
N VAL A 245 3.78 5.99 -12.42
CA VAL A 245 4.54 7.12 -11.88
C VAL A 245 4.93 8.09 -13.00
N ASP A 246 4.62 9.36 -12.80
CA ASP A 246 4.95 10.47 -13.71
C ASP A 246 5.54 11.67 -12.96
N ARG A 247 5.27 11.78 -11.65
CA ARG A 247 5.79 12.85 -10.78
C ARG A 247 6.72 12.26 -9.73
N LEU A 248 7.89 12.87 -9.59
CA LEU A 248 8.90 12.54 -8.59
C LEU A 248 9.55 13.81 -8.07
N ASP A 249 9.64 13.95 -6.76
CA ASP A 249 10.50 14.96 -6.14
C ASP A 249 11.98 14.56 -6.27
N ALA A 250 12.89 15.55 -6.27
CA ALA A 250 14.33 15.28 -6.42
C ALA A 250 14.88 14.26 -5.40
N PRO A 251 14.48 14.26 -4.11
CA PRO A 251 14.90 13.22 -3.16
C PRO A 251 14.37 11.82 -3.49
N GLU A 252 13.19 11.72 -4.12
CA GLU A 252 12.61 10.44 -4.53
C GLU A 252 13.36 9.86 -5.73
N VAL A 253 13.77 10.70 -6.68
CA VAL A 253 14.64 10.30 -7.80
C VAL A 253 15.94 9.69 -7.29
N GLU A 254 16.60 10.36 -6.34
CA GLU A 254 17.86 9.89 -5.74
C GLU A 254 17.67 8.56 -5.00
N LEU A 255 16.55 8.42 -4.28
CA LEU A 255 16.19 7.19 -3.57
C LEU A 255 15.95 6.04 -4.55
N LEU A 256 15.22 6.30 -5.64
CA LEU A 256 14.90 5.31 -6.67
C LEU A 256 16.11 4.90 -7.50
N ALA A 257 17.15 5.73 -7.61
CA ALA A 257 18.38 5.36 -8.30
C ALA A 257 19.10 4.17 -7.65
N HIS A 258 18.92 3.98 -6.33
CA HIS A 258 19.61 2.96 -5.53
C HIS A 258 18.67 1.91 -4.93
N SER A 259 17.36 2.06 -5.13
CA SER A 259 16.35 1.17 -4.55
C SER A 259 16.04 -0.03 -5.47
N PRO A 260 15.84 -1.24 -4.92
CA PRO A 260 15.32 -2.39 -5.66
C PRO A 260 13.82 -2.34 -5.98
N LEU A 261 13.11 -1.25 -5.64
CA LEU A 261 11.70 -1.03 -6.02
C LEU A 261 11.50 -1.23 -7.52
N ARG A 262 10.38 -1.88 -7.90
CA ARG A 262 10.01 -2.04 -9.30
C ARG A 262 9.29 -0.78 -9.76
N ARG A 263 9.75 -0.20 -10.87
CA ARG A 263 9.22 1.05 -11.41
C ARG A 263 8.62 0.80 -12.77
N HIS A 264 7.40 1.29 -12.96
CA HIS A 264 6.69 1.30 -14.22
C HIS A 264 6.20 2.73 -14.42
N MET A 265 7.03 3.57 -15.06
CA MET A 265 6.70 4.97 -15.30
C MET A 265 5.51 5.06 -16.28
N ALA A 266 4.70 6.11 -16.19
CA ALA A 266 3.53 6.29 -17.07
C ALA A 266 3.92 6.17 -18.57
N ALA A 267 4.99 6.83 -18.98
CA ALA A 267 5.50 6.76 -20.35
C ALA A 267 5.91 5.34 -20.78
N ASP A 268 6.52 4.56 -19.87
CA ASP A 268 6.91 3.18 -20.15
C ASP A 268 5.69 2.28 -20.29
N VAL A 269 4.69 2.47 -19.42
CA VAL A 269 3.40 1.75 -19.45
C VAL A 269 2.68 2.02 -20.77
N GLN A 270 2.63 3.28 -21.20
CA GLN A 270 2.03 3.70 -22.48
C GLN A 270 2.75 3.09 -23.67
N HIS A 271 4.08 3.09 -23.66
CA HIS A 271 4.88 2.53 -24.74
C HIS A 271 4.76 1.01 -24.85
N GLN A 272 4.76 0.29 -23.72
CA GLN A 272 4.71 -1.17 -23.68
C GLN A 272 3.30 -1.74 -23.92
N GLY A 273 2.27 -0.94 -23.67
CA GLY A 273 0.90 -1.42 -23.54
C GLY A 273 0.54 -1.67 -22.08
N PRO A 274 -0.53 -1.05 -21.54
CA PRO A 274 -0.82 -1.09 -20.10
C PRO A 274 -1.04 -2.50 -19.54
N ALA A 275 -1.73 -3.38 -20.29
CA ALA A 275 -1.95 -4.76 -19.88
C ALA A 275 -0.62 -5.55 -19.76
N VAL A 276 0.28 -5.40 -20.74
CA VAL A 276 1.59 -6.06 -20.75
C VAL A 276 2.47 -5.54 -19.60
N ALA A 277 2.45 -4.23 -19.38
CA ALA A 277 3.17 -3.63 -18.26
C ALA A 277 2.65 -4.14 -16.91
N ALA A 278 1.33 -4.32 -16.76
CA ALA A 278 0.70 -4.85 -15.56
C ALA A 278 1.06 -6.31 -15.30
N GLU A 279 1.07 -7.17 -16.33
CA GLU A 279 1.55 -8.55 -16.22
C GLU A 279 3.00 -8.60 -15.75
N ALA A 280 3.87 -7.81 -16.38
CA ALA A 280 5.27 -7.70 -16.00
C ALA A 280 5.47 -7.17 -14.57
N ALA A 281 4.61 -6.27 -14.10
CA ALA A 281 4.65 -5.77 -12.72
C ALA A 281 4.38 -6.91 -11.72
N LEU A 282 3.31 -7.69 -11.94
CA LEU A 282 2.94 -8.83 -11.08
C LEU A 282 4.04 -9.89 -11.00
N GLU A 283 4.68 -10.21 -12.13
CA GLU A 283 5.78 -11.17 -12.18
C GLU A 283 6.97 -10.72 -11.33
N ARG A 284 7.38 -9.46 -11.47
CA ARG A 284 8.60 -8.92 -10.84
C ARG A 284 8.51 -8.74 -9.32
N ILE A 285 7.30 -8.72 -8.77
CA ILE A 285 7.04 -8.61 -7.33
C ILE A 285 6.52 -9.92 -6.73
N HIS A 286 6.61 -11.04 -7.45
CA HIS A 286 6.14 -12.35 -7.02
C HIS A 286 4.62 -12.45 -6.73
N ALA A 287 3.81 -11.51 -7.22
CA ALA A 287 2.36 -11.47 -6.99
C ALA A 287 1.59 -12.63 -7.67
N LEU A 288 2.23 -13.38 -8.56
CA LEU A 288 1.69 -14.62 -9.10
C LEU A 288 1.80 -15.81 -8.12
N SER A 289 2.69 -15.72 -7.14
CA SER A 289 2.92 -16.76 -6.11
C SER A 289 2.55 -16.31 -4.70
N HIS A 290 2.44 -15.01 -4.46
CA HIS A 290 2.14 -14.40 -3.17
C HIS A 290 0.90 -13.53 -3.28
N GLU A 291 0.21 -13.36 -2.16
CA GLU A 291 -0.86 -12.40 -2.04
C GLU A 291 -0.35 -10.99 -2.32
N PHE A 292 -1.20 -10.15 -2.91
CA PHE A 292 -0.86 -8.74 -3.11
C PHE A 292 -2.03 -7.82 -2.82
N VAL A 293 -1.69 -6.61 -2.39
CA VAL A 293 -2.63 -5.49 -2.26
C VAL A 293 -2.50 -4.62 -3.51
N LEU A 294 -3.64 -4.23 -4.09
CA LEU A 294 -3.70 -3.21 -5.12
C LEU A 294 -4.16 -1.90 -4.49
N HIS A 295 -3.26 -0.92 -4.48
CA HIS A 295 -3.56 0.46 -4.15
C HIS A 295 -3.80 1.23 -5.46
N LEU A 296 -4.94 1.92 -5.55
CA LEU A 296 -5.29 2.79 -6.67
C LEU A 296 -5.50 4.21 -6.17
N ASP A 297 -4.50 5.07 -6.36
CA ASP A 297 -4.70 6.51 -6.33
C ASP A 297 -5.34 6.93 -7.66
N VAL A 298 -6.51 7.58 -7.61
CA VAL A 298 -7.21 7.99 -8.83
C VAL A 298 -6.50 9.12 -9.57
N ASP A 299 -5.54 9.81 -8.95
CA ASP A 299 -4.76 10.86 -9.61
C ASP A 299 -3.70 10.34 -10.59
N VAL A 300 -3.49 9.00 -10.63
CA VAL A 300 -2.80 8.30 -11.72
C VAL A 300 -3.46 8.56 -13.08
N ILE A 301 -4.77 8.84 -13.06
CA ILE A 301 -5.55 9.21 -14.24
C ILE A 301 -5.27 10.68 -14.56
N SER A 302 -4.81 10.95 -15.78
CA SER A 302 -4.45 12.31 -16.18
C SER A 302 -5.65 13.27 -16.14
N ALA A 303 -5.36 14.55 -15.89
CA ALA A 303 -6.39 15.58 -15.73
C ALA A 303 -7.19 15.91 -17.00
N GLU A 304 -6.83 15.32 -18.13
CA GLU A 304 -7.62 15.33 -19.36
C GLU A 304 -8.83 14.37 -19.28
N ASP A 305 -8.75 13.30 -18.49
CA ASP A 305 -9.85 12.34 -18.31
C ASP A 305 -10.51 12.45 -16.93
N PHE A 306 -9.77 12.83 -15.88
CA PHE A 306 -10.29 12.87 -14.51
C PHE A 306 -9.70 14.02 -13.70
N ARG A 307 -10.55 14.91 -13.17
CA ARG A 307 -10.12 16.13 -12.45
C ARG A 307 -10.57 16.21 -11.01
N ALA A 308 -11.37 15.26 -10.53
CA ALA A 308 -11.95 15.29 -9.20
C ALA A 308 -10.97 14.74 -8.14
N THR A 309 -9.78 15.33 -8.06
CA THR A 309 -8.73 15.05 -7.08
C THR A 309 -8.04 16.36 -6.71
N ASN A 310 -7.53 16.47 -5.48
CA ASN A 310 -6.81 17.63 -4.99
C ASN A 310 -5.49 17.91 -5.74
N TYR A 311 -4.98 16.90 -6.46
CA TYR A 311 -3.66 16.91 -7.08
C TYR A 311 -3.68 16.71 -8.61
N ALA A 312 -4.85 16.96 -9.24
CA ALA A 312 -5.04 16.79 -10.68
C ALA A 312 -3.97 17.55 -11.49
N ALA A 313 -3.33 16.87 -12.43
CA ALA A 313 -2.36 17.45 -13.33
C ALA A 313 -2.37 16.77 -14.71
N SER A 314 -1.86 17.47 -15.72
CA SER A 314 -1.60 16.89 -17.04
C SER A 314 -0.46 15.88 -16.98
N GLY A 315 -0.47 14.91 -17.88
CA GLY A 315 0.47 13.77 -17.83
C GLY A 315 -0.02 12.66 -16.89
N GLY A 316 0.65 11.52 -16.91
CA GLY A 316 0.14 10.27 -16.33
C GLY A 316 -0.62 9.42 -17.35
N LEU A 317 -1.43 8.49 -16.84
CA LEU A 317 -2.13 7.50 -17.66
C LEU A 317 -3.51 8.02 -18.08
N ARG A 318 -3.94 7.68 -19.29
CA ARG A 318 -5.33 7.87 -19.72
C ARG A 318 -6.24 6.90 -18.97
N LEU A 319 -7.51 7.25 -18.82
CA LEU A 319 -8.50 6.40 -18.12
C LEU A 319 -8.55 4.98 -18.69
N GLU A 320 -8.47 4.85 -20.02
CA GLU A 320 -8.52 3.54 -20.66
C GLU A 320 -7.24 2.72 -20.43
N GLU A 321 -6.10 3.39 -20.25
CA GLU A 321 -4.84 2.72 -19.91
C GLU A 321 -4.88 2.19 -18.47
N VAL A 322 -5.43 2.99 -17.55
CA VAL A 322 -5.71 2.57 -16.17
C VAL A 322 -6.68 1.39 -16.16
N ARG A 323 -7.76 1.43 -16.96
CA ARG A 323 -8.72 0.32 -17.09
C ARG A 323 -8.03 -0.97 -17.52
N GLN A 324 -7.20 -0.93 -18.57
CA GLN A 324 -6.50 -2.11 -19.06
C GLN A 324 -5.57 -2.73 -18.02
N ALA A 325 -4.80 -1.90 -17.29
CA ALA A 325 -3.93 -2.38 -16.22
C ALA A 325 -4.74 -2.92 -15.02
N LEU A 326 -5.80 -2.20 -14.62
CA LEU A 326 -6.69 -2.61 -13.54
C LEU A 326 -7.37 -3.95 -13.84
N ASP A 327 -7.79 -4.20 -15.07
CA ASP A 327 -8.35 -5.48 -15.50
C ASP A 327 -7.38 -6.65 -15.30
N VAL A 328 -6.09 -6.46 -15.58
CA VAL A 328 -5.05 -7.47 -15.37
C VAL A 328 -4.85 -7.74 -13.88
N PHE A 329 -4.71 -6.70 -13.07
CA PHE A 329 -4.54 -6.84 -11.62
C PHE A 329 -5.78 -7.46 -10.95
N ALA A 330 -6.97 -6.97 -11.31
CA ALA A 330 -8.23 -7.40 -10.74
C ALA A 330 -8.55 -8.86 -11.04
N ARG A 331 -8.07 -9.47 -12.14
CA ARG A 331 -8.36 -10.88 -12.45
C ARG A 331 -7.52 -11.88 -11.67
N GLN A 332 -6.47 -11.45 -10.96
CA GLN A 332 -5.55 -12.36 -10.28
C GLN A 332 -6.16 -13.01 -9.03
N LYS A 333 -6.10 -14.34 -8.94
CA LYS A 333 -6.60 -15.10 -7.77
C LYS A 333 -5.91 -14.71 -6.44
N ASN A 334 -4.67 -14.21 -6.52
CA ASN A 334 -3.87 -13.82 -5.36
C ASN A 334 -4.14 -12.40 -4.86
N LEU A 335 -4.98 -11.62 -5.55
CA LEU A 335 -5.38 -10.29 -5.09
C LEU A 335 -6.08 -10.40 -3.74
N ALA A 336 -5.48 -9.80 -2.71
CA ALA A 336 -5.87 -9.96 -1.33
C ALA A 336 -6.72 -8.83 -0.80
N ALA A 337 -6.55 -7.62 -1.33
CA ALA A 337 -7.37 -6.44 -1.08
C ALA A 337 -7.20 -5.45 -2.25
N VAL A 338 -8.23 -4.63 -2.47
CA VAL A 338 -8.19 -3.47 -3.36
C VAL A 338 -8.60 -2.25 -2.57
N GLU A 339 -7.91 -1.13 -2.76
CA GLU A 339 -8.34 0.17 -2.24
C GLU A 339 -8.26 1.24 -3.32
N MET A 340 -9.16 2.22 -3.24
CA MET A 340 -9.21 3.37 -4.14
C MET A 340 -9.26 4.65 -3.30
N THR A 341 -8.38 5.59 -3.60
CA THR A 341 -8.11 6.79 -2.78
C THR A 341 -8.16 8.08 -3.60
N VAL A 342 -8.12 9.22 -2.92
CA VAL A 342 -7.91 10.59 -3.43
C VAL A 342 -8.98 11.14 -4.38
N TYR A 343 -10.07 10.42 -4.61
CA TYR A 343 -11.28 11.02 -5.18
C TYR A 343 -11.82 12.12 -4.24
N ASN A 344 -11.96 13.35 -4.75
CA ASN A 344 -12.55 14.46 -4.02
C ASN A 344 -13.93 14.84 -4.59
N PRO A 345 -15.04 14.45 -3.94
CA PRO A 345 -16.39 14.80 -4.37
C PRO A 345 -16.69 16.30 -4.38
N GLU A 346 -15.96 17.12 -3.64
CA GLU A 346 -16.14 18.59 -3.69
C GLU A 346 -15.75 19.18 -5.06
N LEU A 347 -14.96 18.44 -5.84
CA LEU A 347 -14.55 18.79 -7.20
C LEU A 347 -15.41 18.08 -8.26
N ASP A 348 -16.51 17.44 -7.86
CA ASP A 348 -17.39 16.62 -8.71
C ASP A 348 -18.87 16.93 -8.44
N ALA A 349 -19.25 18.19 -8.67
CA ALA A 349 -20.57 18.70 -8.30
C ALA A 349 -21.76 17.94 -8.93
N ASP A 350 -21.57 17.35 -10.11
CA ASP A 350 -22.60 16.57 -10.81
C ASP A 350 -22.49 15.05 -10.60
N GLY A 351 -21.51 14.60 -9.81
CA GLY A 351 -21.22 13.20 -9.51
C GLY A 351 -20.75 12.38 -10.72
N SER A 352 -20.35 13.02 -11.82
CA SER A 352 -19.92 12.32 -13.04
C SER A 352 -18.61 11.57 -12.82
N ALA A 353 -17.68 12.14 -12.06
CA ALA A 353 -16.44 11.46 -11.71
C ALA A 353 -16.70 10.26 -10.79
N ALA A 354 -17.60 10.35 -9.80
CA ALA A 354 -18.01 9.19 -9.01
C ALA A 354 -18.55 8.06 -9.87
N ARG A 355 -19.46 8.37 -10.81
CA ARG A 355 -20.04 7.35 -11.71
C ARG A 355 -18.97 6.68 -12.58
N LEU A 356 -18.00 7.47 -13.07
CA LEU A 356 -16.88 6.99 -13.86
C LEU A 356 -15.96 6.05 -13.05
N LEU A 357 -15.64 6.38 -11.79
CA LEU A 357 -14.86 5.50 -10.92
C LEU A 357 -15.62 4.22 -10.56
N VAL A 358 -16.93 4.32 -10.31
CA VAL A 358 -17.78 3.14 -10.10
C VAL A 358 -17.82 2.27 -11.37
N ASP A 359 -17.94 2.86 -12.57
CA ASP A 359 -17.85 2.13 -13.85
C ASP A 359 -16.52 1.38 -13.98
N LEU A 360 -15.41 2.07 -13.68
CA LEU A 360 -14.06 1.51 -13.73
C LEU A 360 -13.96 0.28 -12.81
N LEU A 361 -14.23 0.45 -11.51
CA LEU A 361 -14.13 -0.64 -10.52
C LEU A 361 -15.07 -1.81 -10.82
N VAL A 362 -16.35 -1.53 -11.11
CA VAL A 362 -17.35 -2.57 -11.37
C VAL A 362 -16.99 -3.37 -12.62
N SER A 363 -16.51 -2.72 -13.68
CA SER A 363 -16.14 -3.41 -14.91
C SER A 363 -14.97 -4.39 -14.70
N SER A 364 -13.90 -3.96 -14.04
CA SER A 364 -12.74 -4.82 -13.77
C SER A 364 -13.06 -5.95 -12.81
N LEU A 365 -13.88 -5.69 -11.79
CA LEU A 365 -14.35 -6.73 -10.86
C LEU A 365 -15.34 -7.71 -11.51
N ALA A 366 -16.17 -7.28 -12.47
CA ALA A 366 -16.98 -8.20 -13.27
C ALA A 366 -16.10 -9.12 -14.14
N GLY A 367 -15.03 -8.56 -14.71
CA GLY A 367 -13.99 -9.31 -15.42
C GLY A 367 -13.33 -10.38 -14.55
N ARG A 368 -13.07 -10.07 -13.26
CA ARG A 368 -12.56 -11.03 -12.25
C ARG A 368 -13.52 -12.21 -12.04
N LEU A 369 -14.82 -11.97 -11.85
CA LEU A 369 -15.79 -13.07 -11.68
C LEU A 369 -15.82 -13.99 -12.90
N THR A 370 -15.81 -13.40 -14.09
CA THR A 370 -15.80 -14.14 -15.36
C THR A 370 -14.55 -15.02 -15.50
N ALA A 371 -13.39 -14.51 -15.07
CA ALA A 371 -12.14 -15.28 -15.06
C ALA A 371 -12.22 -16.49 -14.11
N PHE A 372 -12.82 -16.33 -12.92
CA PHE A 372 -12.99 -17.43 -11.97
C PHE A 372 -13.99 -18.49 -12.45
N ALA A 373 -15.12 -18.08 -13.06
CA ALA A 373 -16.08 -19.03 -13.63
C ALA A 373 -15.49 -19.84 -14.81
N SER A 374 -14.67 -19.21 -15.64
CA SER A 374 -13.95 -19.88 -16.74
C SER A 374 -12.91 -20.90 -16.22
N ALA A 375 -12.24 -20.58 -15.12
CA ALA A 375 -11.27 -21.49 -14.50
C ALA A 375 -11.95 -22.73 -13.87
N GLU A 376 -13.14 -22.58 -13.30
CA GLU A 376 -13.93 -23.69 -12.74
C GLU A 376 -14.53 -24.60 -13.82
N SER A 377 -14.83 -24.07 -15.01
CA SER A 377 -15.46 -24.81 -16.11
C SER A 377 -14.47 -25.51 -17.04
N THR A 378 -13.16 -25.25 -16.91
CA THR A 378 -12.13 -25.98 -17.67
C THR A 378 -12.02 -27.41 -17.11
N PRO A 379 -12.38 -28.45 -17.90
CA PRO A 379 -12.24 -29.83 -17.42
C PRO A 379 -10.78 -30.07 -17.05
N ALA A 380 -10.54 -30.66 -15.87
CA ALA A 380 -9.22 -31.16 -15.51
C ALA A 380 -8.70 -32.00 -16.69
N ALA A 381 -7.65 -31.51 -17.36
CA ALA A 381 -7.03 -32.23 -18.46
C ALA A 381 -6.80 -33.67 -18.01
N ALA A 382 -7.32 -34.60 -18.81
CA ALA A 382 -7.29 -36.03 -18.53
C ALA A 382 -5.89 -36.44 -18.04
N ALA A 383 -5.87 -37.21 -16.95
CA ALA A 383 -4.66 -37.81 -16.40
C ALA A 383 -3.80 -38.39 -17.54
N PRO A 384 -2.47 -38.25 -17.49
CA PRO A 384 -1.61 -38.82 -18.51
C PRO A 384 -1.91 -40.32 -18.60
N VAL A 385 -2.24 -40.77 -19.81
CA VAL A 385 -2.42 -42.18 -20.15
C VAL A 385 -1.14 -42.90 -19.75
N GLU A 386 -1.23 -43.82 -18.79
CA GLU A 386 -0.14 -44.74 -18.47
C GLU A 386 0.23 -45.52 -19.73
N VAL A 387 1.41 -45.23 -20.27
CA VAL A 387 2.03 -46.06 -21.30
C VAL A 387 2.51 -47.34 -20.61
N PRO A 388 2.10 -48.55 -21.04
CA PRO A 388 2.52 -49.77 -20.39
C PRO A 388 4.02 -49.99 -20.58
N LEU A 389 4.73 -50.18 -19.47
CA LEU A 389 6.14 -50.53 -19.45
C LEU A 389 6.32 -51.96 -20.01
N ALA A 390 6.72 -52.08 -21.27
CA ALA A 390 7.12 -53.36 -21.85
C ALA A 390 8.47 -53.79 -21.24
N SER A 391 8.45 -54.88 -20.48
CA SER A 391 9.63 -55.47 -19.87
C SER A 391 10.38 -56.42 -20.83
N LYS A 392 11.71 -56.31 -20.80
CA LYS A 392 12.76 -57.29 -21.15
C LYS A 392 12.99 -57.62 -22.63
N VAL A 393 14.20 -57.30 -23.11
CA VAL A 393 15.19 -58.29 -23.60
C VAL A 393 16.61 -57.84 -23.21
N ALA A 394 17.47 -58.83 -22.98
CA ALA A 394 18.74 -58.83 -22.26
C ALA A 394 19.94 -58.16 -22.94
N SER A 395 20.94 -57.88 -22.10
CA SER A 395 22.32 -57.46 -22.41
C SER A 395 23.09 -58.53 -23.21
N PRO A 396 24.21 -58.14 -23.85
CA PRO A 396 25.47 -58.63 -23.29
C PRO A 396 26.57 -57.57 -23.15
N ALA A 397 27.53 -57.93 -22.30
CA ALA A 397 28.64 -57.16 -21.76
C ALA A 397 29.80 -56.93 -22.75
N ALA A 398 30.57 -55.86 -22.50
CA ALA A 398 32.01 -55.86 -22.69
C ALA A 398 32.67 -54.82 -21.77
N ALA A 399 33.67 -55.29 -21.02
CA ALA A 399 34.52 -54.52 -20.12
C ALA A 399 35.55 -53.65 -20.88
N ILE A 400 36.13 -52.66 -20.20
CA ILE A 400 37.59 -52.42 -20.03
C ILE A 400 37.78 -51.08 -19.28
N ALA A 401 38.67 -51.09 -18.28
CA ALA A 401 39.30 -49.94 -17.63
C ALA A 401 40.83 -50.02 -17.91
N PRO A 402 41.71 -49.11 -17.43
CA PRO A 402 41.72 -47.64 -17.43
C PRO A 402 43.09 -47.07 -17.95
N ALA A 403 43.29 -45.74 -17.80
CA ALA A 403 44.55 -45.02 -17.47
C ALA A 403 45.17 -44.03 -18.49
N ALA A 404 45.46 -42.82 -17.96
CA ALA A 404 46.59 -41.87 -18.17
C ALA A 404 46.91 -41.38 -19.62
N SER A 405 47.45 -40.18 -19.92
CA SER A 405 48.21 -39.12 -19.22
C SER A 405 48.28 -37.85 -20.09
N GLU A 406 48.41 -36.69 -19.43
CA GLU A 406 49.25 -35.49 -19.75
C GLU A 406 49.35 -34.86 -21.16
N SER A 407 49.06 -33.55 -21.27
CA SER A 407 50.07 -32.45 -21.32
C SER A 407 49.35 -31.11 -21.60
N GLN A 408 49.43 -30.14 -20.67
CA GLN A 408 50.19 -28.86 -20.73
C GLN A 408 49.69 -27.85 -21.79
N ALA A 409 49.03 -26.75 -21.40
CA ALA A 409 49.58 -25.45 -20.94
C ALA A 409 49.81 -24.49 -22.15
N ALA A 410 49.63 -23.17 -22.14
CA ALA A 410 49.34 -22.17 -21.12
C ALA A 410 48.79 -20.87 -21.77
N ASP A 411 48.04 -20.09 -21.00
CA ASP A 411 47.91 -18.61 -21.05
C ASP A 411 49.29 -17.93 -20.76
N PRO A 412 49.56 -16.59 -20.89
CA PRO A 412 48.68 -15.53 -20.34
C PRO A 412 48.81 -14.03 -20.83
N LEU A 413 47.93 -13.18 -20.29
CA LEU A 413 48.11 -11.80 -19.74
C LEU A 413 48.73 -10.65 -20.59
N ALA A 414 48.05 -9.48 -20.64
CA ALA A 414 48.33 -8.30 -19.78
C ALA A 414 47.81 -6.95 -20.35
N ALA A 415 47.46 -6.06 -19.42
CA ALA A 415 46.98 -4.68 -19.59
C ALA A 415 48.09 -3.65 -19.88
N ALA A 416 47.74 -2.47 -20.42
CA ALA A 416 48.42 -1.20 -20.13
C ALA A 416 47.63 0.02 -20.65
N ALA A 417 47.81 1.14 -19.94
CA ALA A 417 47.20 2.45 -20.14
C ALA A 417 48.06 3.42 -20.99
N ALA A 418 47.44 4.56 -21.31
CA ALA A 418 48.01 5.91 -21.46
C ALA A 418 48.22 6.54 -22.86
N THR A 419 47.81 7.83 -22.91
CA THR A 419 48.36 8.99 -23.65
C THR A 419 47.91 9.34 -25.09
N THR A 420 47.25 10.51 -25.15
CA THR A 420 47.08 11.61 -26.17
C THR A 420 48.12 11.77 -27.30
N PRO A 421 48.02 12.77 -28.24
CA PRO A 421 46.89 13.51 -28.87
C PRO A 421 47.03 13.55 -30.43
N SER A 422 46.33 14.49 -31.10
CA SER A 422 46.68 15.22 -32.36
C SER A 422 45.64 15.07 -33.49
N THR A 423 44.95 16.18 -33.86
CA THR A 423 45.07 16.94 -35.15
C THR A 423 44.42 16.22 -36.35
N GLU A 424 43.65 16.81 -37.28
CA GLU A 424 43.35 18.19 -37.64
C GLU A 424 42.33 18.18 -38.82
N THR A 425 41.55 19.26 -38.93
CA THR A 425 41.00 19.90 -40.17
C THR A 425 40.12 19.10 -41.14
N THR A 426 38.87 19.50 -41.42
CA THR A 426 38.41 20.60 -42.32
C THR A 426 36.85 20.49 -42.35
N SER A 427 35.99 21.48 -42.57
CA SER A 427 36.07 22.85 -43.07
C SER A 427 34.74 23.58 -42.79
N ALA A 428 34.85 24.86 -42.43
CA ALA A 428 34.05 26.01 -42.87
C ALA A 428 32.52 25.89 -43.02
N ASN A 429 31.79 26.68 -42.24
CA ASN A 429 31.09 27.82 -42.84
C ASN A 429 30.98 28.97 -41.83
N GLU A 430 31.74 30.04 -42.09
CA GLU A 430 31.56 31.35 -41.49
C GLU A 430 30.54 32.14 -42.31
N ALA A 431 29.60 32.80 -41.63
CA ALA A 431 29.15 34.14 -41.99
C ALA A 431 28.75 34.86 -40.70
N SER A 432 29.71 35.60 -40.18
CA SER A 432 29.59 36.76 -39.28
C SER A 432 28.83 37.91 -40.00
N VAL A 433 28.37 39.04 -39.45
CA VAL A 433 28.74 40.01 -38.39
C VAL A 433 27.42 40.83 -38.20
N SER A 434 27.04 41.50 -37.11
CA SER A 434 27.79 42.46 -36.31
C SER A 434 27.12 42.84 -34.98
N SER A 435 28.00 43.09 -34.02
CA SER A 435 27.90 43.70 -32.70
C SER A 435 27.22 45.08 -32.60
N ALA A 436 26.63 45.36 -31.42
CA ALA A 436 26.95 46.57 -30.66
C ALA A 436 26.70 46.36 -29.15
N LYS A 437 27.65 46.83 -28.35
CA LYS A 437 27.76 46.73 -26.87
C LYS A 437 27.56 48.13 -26.28
N ALA A 438 26.81 48.25 -25.19
CA ALA A 438 26.87 49.26 -24.09
C ALA A 438 25.48 49.25 -23.41
N GLY A 439 25.26 49.39 -22.11
CA GLY A 439 26.07 49.75 -20.95
C GLY A 439 25.16 49.62 -19.70
N ARG A 440 25.75 49.80 -18.52
CA ARG A 440 25.18 49.62 -17.18
C ARG A 440 24.04 50.61 -16.85
N ASP A 441 23.09 50.21 -16.01
CA ASP A 441 22.86 50.75 -14.65
C ASP A 441 21.47 50.36 -14.08
N SER A 442 21.45 50.15 -12.76
CA SER A 442 20.33 49.74 -11.90
C SER A 442 19.37 50.92 -11.55
N PRO A 443 18.20 50.67 -10.89
CA PRO A 443 16.95 51.39 -11.12
C PRO A 443 16.68 52.53 -10.11
N PRO A 444 15.64 53.38 -10.35
CA PRO A 444 15.03 54.17 -9.30
C PRO A 444 13.68 53.59 -8.84
N GLY A 445 13.43 53.72 -7.53
CA GLY A 445 12.17 53.46 -6.84
C GLY A 445 11.14 54.60 -6.96
N PRO A 446 10.11 54.61 -6.09
CA PRO A 446 8.74 54.99 -6.47
C PRO A 446 8.38 56.46 -6.20
N ALA A 447 7.42 56.97 -6.98
CA ALA A 447 6.57 58.12 -6.68
C ALA A 447 5.12 57.59 -6.70
N GLY A 448 4.16 58.00 -5.87
CA GLY A 448 3.97 59.24 -5.12
C GLY A 448 2.46 59.54 -5.24
N GLU A 449 1.81 59.68 -4.10
CA GLU A 449 0.36 59.84 -3.91
C GLU A 449 -0.22 61.08 -4.61
N THR A 450 -1.49 60.99 -5.05
CA THR A 450 -2.42 62.12 -4.96
C THR A 450 -3.80 61.65 -4.53
N SER A 451 -4.29 62.36 -3.52
CA SER A 451 -5.55 62.28 -2.80
C SER A 451 -6.74 62.89 -3.54
N GLU A 452 -7.92 62.28 -3.42
CA GLU A 452 -9.21 62.99 -3.36
C GLU A 452 -10.11 62.35 -2.27
N SER A 453 -10.33 63.12 -1.19
CA SER A 453 -11.51 63.07 -0.30
C SER A 453 -12.75 63.56 -1.07
N VAL A 454 -14.02 63.22 -0.82
CA VAL A 454 -14.91 63.38 0.35
C VAL A 454 -16.16 62.53 -0.04
N SER A 455 -16.84 61.72 0.77
CA SER A 455 -17.78 62.14 1.82
C SER A 455 -18.41 60.91 2.48
N SER A 456 -18.52 61.02 3.80
CA SER A 456 -19.26 60.18 4.73
C SER A 456 -20.77 60.15 4.46
N GLU A 457 -21.39 58.98 4.65
CA GLU A 457 -22.69 58.92 5.32
C GLU A 457 -22.84 57.61 6.11
N SER A 458 -23.01 57.80 7.41
CA SER A 458 -23.36 56.85 8.45
C SER A 458 -24.86 56.54 8.43
N GLN A 459 -25.25 55.30 8.77
CA GLN A 459 -26.37 54.93 9.67
C GLN A 459 -26.51 53.40 9.62
N ALA A 460 -26.16 52.67 10.70
CA ALA A 460 -26.96 52.40 11.89
C ALA A 460 -27.99 51.27 11.66
N GLU A 461 -27.73 50.12 12.29
CA GLU A 461 -28.75 49.12 12.64
C GLU A 461 -29.81 49.75 13.59
N PRO A 462 -31.00 49.14 13.68
CA PRO A 462 -31.21 48.31 14.86
C PRO A 462 -32.03 47.03 14.65
N GLU A 463 -31.89 46.18 15.67
CA GLU A 463 -32.63 44.97 16.01
C GLU A 463 -34.17 45.07 15.90
N SER A 464 -34.82 43.92 15.65
CA SER A 464 -35.80 43.27 16.57
C SER A 464 -36.99 42.59 15.88
N SER A 465 -37.24 41.36 16.35
CA SER A 465 -38.53 40.68 16.55
C SER A 465 -39.57 40.54 15.41
N GLY A 466 -39.80 39.27 15.05
CA GLY A 466 -41.11 38.63 15.27
C GLY A 466 -42.18 38.73 14.17
N SER A 467 -42.39 37.62 13.46
CA SER A 467 -43.67 36.88 13.35
C SER A 467 -43.45 35.60 12.56
#